data_AF-A0A956Z6J5-F1
#
_entry.id   AF-A0A956Z6J5-F1
#
_cell.length_a   1.000
_cell.length_b   1.000
_cell.length_c   1.000
_cell.angle_alpha   90.00
_cell.angle_beta   90.00
_cell.angle_gamma   90.00
#
_symmetry.space_group_name_H-M   'P 1'
#
loop_
_entity.id
_entity.type
_entity.pdbx_description
1 polymer ?
#
loop_
_entity_poly.entity_id
_entity_poly.type
_entity_poly.pdbx_seq_one_letter_code
_entity_poly.pdbx_strand_id
1 'polypeptide(L)'
;MIIIELPKDRAKVGRLTVVDWKAEIIAGPFPALGKADNKAAITNGNPKRNPIKPFGDTPTGLYELSITDPLTPQESYGPNSTLRMTPVSGQALKAKLNGRRGLLIHGGLPGAGRRLRSTHGCVRLFNEDMKLLLDAVTGNPELLRCSISEGSKPGTSGILLESLHYEHDSADLNPNIYPEIDAPADVMAASGPAIAAPIIHAEFCIDTDLKNVASPLSAQMIDDFFAAQPKGKRSLYGIGSAVISASIANIVNASYIVAHAILETGWGTSTIYREKNNLFGWTAYDSNPGGAATKFQSREDCISKVVPIINSNYLTPGGKYFSKRPCVGNKKYGMNVNYASDPDWGAKIASIARRLERSI
;
A
#
# COMPACT_ATOMS: atom_id res chain seq x y z
N MET A 1 0.99 -2.22 -9.95
CA MET A 1 1.22 -2.64 -8.55
C MET A 1 0.89 -4.11 -8.38
N ILE A 2 1.48 -4.75 -7.37
CA ILE A 2 1.14 -6.11 -6.94
C ILE A 2 -0.09 -6.08 -6.03
N ILE A 3 -1.04 -6.98 -6.27
CA ILE A 3 -2.23 -7.20 -5.44
C ILE A 3 -2.20 -8.65 -4.96
N ILE A 4 -2.25 -8.86 -3.65
CA ILE A 4 -2.29 -10.17 -3.01
C ILE A 4 -3.59 -10.29 -2.23
N GLU A 5 -4.39 -11.28 -2.57
CA GLU A 5 -5.63 -11.57 -1.88
C GLU A 5 -5.50 -12.92 -1.19
N LEU A 6 -5.42 -12.88 0.13
CA LEU A 6 -5.25 -14.05 0.97
C LEU A 6 -6.60 -14.44 1.60
N PRO A 7 -7.00 -15.73 1.59
CA PRO A 7 -8.22 -16.16 2.25
C PRO A 7 -8.13 -15.97 3.77
N LYS A 8 -9.27 -15.70 4.42
CA LYS A 8 -9.35 -15.63 5.89
C LYS A 8 -8.84 -16.91 6.55
N ASP A 9 -9.15 -18.06 5.95
CA ASP A 9 -8.49 -19.32 6.26
C ASP A 9 -7.12 -19.36 5.59
N ARG A 10 -6.08 -18.99 6.34
CA ARG A 10 -4.69 -18.95 5.85
C ARG A 10 -4.13 -20.33 5.51
N ALA A 11 -4.83 -21.44 5.78
CA ALA A 11 -4.47 -22.74 5.23
C ALA A 11 -4.74 -22.85 3.71
N LYS A 12 -5.61 -22.00 3.18
CA LYS A 12 -5.96 -21.97 1.76
C LYS A 12 -5.02 -21.05 0.98
N VAL A 13 -4.79 -21.43 -0.26
CA VAL A 13 -3.99 -20.65 -1.21
C VAL A 13 -4.82 -19.45 -1.68
N GLY A 14 -4.19 -18.28 -1.62
CA GLY A 14 -4.68 -17.04 -2.20
C GLY A 14 -4.14 -16.81 -3.59
N ARG A 15 -4.21 -15.57 -4.04
CA ARG A 15 -3.73 -15.15 -5.36
C ARG A 15 -2.86 -13.91 -5.27
N LEU A 16 -1.83 -13.87 -6.11
CA LEU A 16 -1.02 -12.69 -6.38
C LEU A 16 -1.19 -12.29 -7.83
N THR A 17 -1.52 -11.03 -8.08
CA THR A 17 -1.72 -10.48 -9.42
C THR A 17 -0.88 -9.21 -9.57
N VAL A 18 -0.31 -8.98 -10.74
CA VAL A 18 0.31 -7.71 -11.09
C VAL A 18 -0.63 -6.97 -12.02
N VAL A 19 -0.97 -5.74 -11.66
CA VAL A 19 -1.81 -4.87 -12.47
C VAL A 19 -1.06 -3.62 -12.88
N ASP A 20 -1.37 -3.08 -14.06
CA ASP A 20 -0.89 -1.77 -14.48
C ASP A 20 -1.70 -0.62 -13.83
N TRP A 21 -1.46 0.62 -14.29
CA TRP A 21 -2.16 1.81 -13.79
C TRP A 21 -3.62 1.89 -14.24
N LYS A 22 -4.03 1.15 -15.27
CA LYS A 22 -5.43 1.00 -15.72
C LYS A 22 -6.16 -0.11 -14.96
N ALA A 23 -5.48 -0.79 -14.04
CA ALA A 23 -5.94 -2.00 -13.36
C ALA A 23 -6.09 -3.22 -14.30
N GLU A 24 -5.42 -3.21 -15.45
CA GLU A 24 -5.33 -4.39 -16.32
C GLU A 24 -4.29 -5.37 -15.77
N ILE A 25 -4.60 -6.66 -15.80
CA ILE A 25 -3.70 -7.70 -15.33
C ILE A 25 -2.58 -7.89 -16.35
N ILE A 26 -1.34 -7.69 -15.91
CA ILE A 26 -0.13 -7.87 -16.73
C ILE A 26 0.66 -9.13 -16.35
N ALA A 27 0.45 -9.66 -15.15
CA ALA A 27 0.98 -10.97 -14.75
C ALA A 27 0.12 -11.62 -13.65
N GLY A 28 0.07 -12.95 -13.62
CA GLY A 28 -0.78 -13.73 -12.72
C GLY A 28 -2.21 -13.94 -13.26
N PRO A 29 -3.16 -14.39 -12.42
CA PRO A 29 -3.01 -14.63 -10.99
C PRO A 29 -2.12 -15.85 -10.69
N PHE A 30 -1.16 -15.67 -9.79
CA PHE A 30 -0.30 -16.73 -9.28
C PHE A 30 -0.83 -17.26 -7.94
N PRO A 31 -0.79 -18.59 -7.70
CA PRO A 31 -1.05 -19.15 -6.38
C PRO A 31 -0.11 -18.55 -5.32
N ALA A 32 -0.67 -18.01 -4.23
CA ALA A 32 0.10 -17.36 -3.17
C ALA A 32 -0.31 -17.81 -1.76
N LEU A 33 0.66 -18.18 -0.91
CA LEU A 33 0.38 -18.61 0.46
C LEU A 33 1.03 -17.66 1.47
N GLY A 34 0.20 -17.05 2.33
CA GLY A 34 0.63 -16.15 3.40
C GLY A 34 0.47 -16.75 4.80
N LYS A 35 0.74 -18.06 4.92
CA LYS A 35 0.57 -18.82 6.17
C LYS A 35 1.88 -18.94 6.94
N ALA A 36 1.84 -18.66 8.24
CA ALA A 36 2.93 -18.99 9.13
C ALA A 36 2.96 -20.49 9.46
N ASP A 37 4.16 -21.00 9.73
CA ASP A 37 4.37 -22.35 10.23
C ASP A 37 3.73 -22.53 11.62
N ASN A 38 3.03 -23.65 11.82
CA ASN A 38 2.30 -23.88 13.08
C ASN A 38 3.26 -24.12 14.24
N LYS A 39 4.30 -24.93 14.02
CA LYS A 39 5.24 -25.33 15.06
C LYS A 39 6.05 -24.13 15.51
N ALA A 40 6.62 -23.38 14.58
CA ALA A 40 7.35 -22.15 14.85
C ALA A 40 6.48 -21.13 15.59
N ALA A 41 5.22 -20.95 15.17
CA ALA A 41 4.31 -20.03 15.83
C ALA A 41 3.99 -20.45 17.27
N ILE A 42 3.75 -21.74 17.52
CA ILE A 42 3.50 -22.28 18.88
C ILE A 42 4.75 -22.12 19.75
N THR A 43 5.91 -22.57 19.27
CA THR A 43 7.19 -22.51 20.00
C THR A 43 7.57 -21.07 20.37
N ASN A 44 7.20 -20.09 19.55
CA ASN A 44 7.50 -18.68 19.79
C ASN A 44 6.33 -17.88 20.38
N GLY A 45 5.39 -18.54 21.07
CA GLY A 45 4.35 -17.87 21.86
C GLY A 45 3.25 -17.16 21.03
N ASN A 46 3.09 -17.54 19.76
CA ASN A 46 2.04 -17.04 18.86
C ASN A 46 1.17 -18.19 18.29
N PRO A 47 0.55 -19.06 19.11
CA PRO A 47 -0.12 -20.29 18.64
C PRO A 47 -1.31 -20.04 17.69
N LYS A 48 -1.91 -18.85 17.71
CA LYS A 48 -2.98 -18.44 16.79
C LYS A 48 -2.46 -17.78 15.51
N ARG A 49 -1.14 -17.75 15.31
CA ARG A 49 -0.45 -17.08 14.19
C ARG A 49 -0.93 -15.64 13.98
N ASN A 50 -1.11 -14.89 15.06
CA ASN A 50 -1.58 -13.50 14.99
C ASN A 50 -0.64 -12.68 14.09
N PRO A 51 -1.13 -12.11 12.97
CA PRO A 51 -0.26 -11.46 11.99
C PRO A 51 0.48 -10.23 12.51
N ILE A 52 0.04 -9.58 13.60
CA ILE A 52 0.76 -8.42 14.16
C ILE A 52 1.92 -8.82 15.10
N LYS A 53 2.15 -10.10 15.34
CA LYS A 53 3.21 -10.62 16.21
C LYS A 53 4.23 -11.45 15.41
N PRO A 54 5.50 -11.54 15.83
CA PRO A 54 6.46 -12.48 15.26
C PRO A 54 5.88 -13.89 15.08
N PHE A 55 6.32 -14.60 14.04
CA PHE A 55 5.84 -15.94 13.68
C PHE A 55 4.31 -16.04 13.41
N GLY A 56 3.66 -14.91 13.13
CA GLY A 56 2.26 -14.87 12.70
C GLY A 56 2.09 -15.03 11.19
N ASP A 57 0.84 -15.23 10.74
CA ASP A 57 0.51 -15.22 9.31
C ASP A 57 0.92 -13.89 8.67
N THR A 58 0.96 -13.83 7.34
CA THR A 58 1.33 -12.59 6.63
C THR A 58 0.35 -11.47 6.97
N PRO A 59 0.83 -10.31 7.45
CA PRO A 59 -0.04 -9.18 7.75
C PRO A 59 -0.71 -8.64 6.48
N THR A 60 -1.96 -8.22 6.60
CA THR A 60 -2.62 -7.41 5.57
C THR A 60 -2.14 -5.96 5.61
N GLY A 61 -2.37 -5.21 4.55
CA GLY A 61 -1.96 -3.81 4.42
C GLY A 61 -1.04 -3.58 3.24
N LEU A 62 -0.43 -2.41 3.21
CA LEU A 62 0.43 -2.01 2.10
C LEU A 62 1.90 -2.18 2.42
N TYR A 63 2.66 -2.41 1.35
CA TYR A 63 4.09 -2.61 1.36
C TYR A 63 4.74 -1.88 0.18
N GLU A 64 5.86 -1.21 0.44
CA GLU A 64 6.85 -0.88 -0.60
C GLU A 64 7.73 -2.11 -0.81
N LEU A 65 8.14 -2.36 -2.05
CA LEU A 65 8.94 -3.53 -2.41
C LEU A 65 10.32 -3.13 -2.88
N SER A 66 11.31 -3.95 -2.54
CA SER A 66 12.62 -3.91 -3.19
C SER A 66 13.03 -5.30 -3.66
N ILE A 67 13.54 -5.39 -4.88
CA ILE A 67 14.14 -6.62 -5.38
C ILE A 67 15.45 -6.82 -4.61
N THR A 68 15.67 -8.03 -4.12
CA THR A 68 16.92 -8.45 -3.49
C THR A 68 17.63 -9.48 -4.34
N ASP A 69 18.90 -9.71 -4.04
CA ASP A 69 19.59 -10.90 -4.53
C ASP A 69 18.89 -12.18 -4.08
N PRO A 70 19.06 -13.30 -4.82
CA PRO A 70 18.60 -14.61 -4.38
C PRO A 70 19.15 -14.95 -2.99
N LEU A 71 18.28 -15.47 -2.13
CA LEU A 71 18.64 -15.81 -0.74
C LEU A 71 18.93 -17.31 -0.59
N THR A 72 19.74 -17.65 0.40
CA THR A 72 20.06 -19.03 0.76
C THR A 72 19.38 -19.45 2.08
N PRO A 73 19.02 -20.74 2.25
CA PRO A 73 19.11 -21.81 1.26
C PRO A 73 18.02 -21.70 0.18
N GLN A 74 18.33 -22.12 -1.06
CA GLN A 74 17.39 -22.08 -2.19
C GLN A 74 16.16 -22.96 -1.97
N GLU A 75 16.29 -24.00 -1.15
CA GLU A 75 15.15 -24.81 -0.70
C GLU A 75 14.07 -23.94 -0.04
N SER A 76 14.52 -22.95 0.74
CA SER A 76 13.67 -22.04 1.52
C SER A 76 13.33 -20.75 0.82
N TYR A 77 14.11 -20.26 -0.15
CA TYR A 77 13.83 -18.97 -0.81
C TYR A 77 13.60 -19.06 -2.33
N GLY A 78 13.87 -20.22 -2.91
CA GLY A 78 13.88 -20.45 -4.34
C GLY A 78 15.21 -20.02 -4.96
N PRO A 79 15.40 -20.31 -6.26
CA PRO A 79 16.60 -19.94 -7.00
C PRO A 79 16.57 -18.48 -7.49
N ASN A 80 15.41 -17.82 -7.45
CA ASN A 80 15.24 -16.46 -7.97
C ASN A 80 15.51 -15.40 -6.89
N SER A 81 15.65 -14.15 -7.33
CA SER A 81 15.58 -12.97 -6.46
C SER A 81 14.31 -12.95 -5.61
N THR A 82 14.33 -12.23 -4.49
CA THR A 82 13.14 -12.06 -3.64
C THR A 82 12.64 -10.62 -3.70
N LEU A 83 11.38 -10.40 -3.31
CA LEU A 83 10.86 -9.05 -3.09
C LEU A 83 10.76 -8.82 -1.59
N ARG A 84 11.66 -7.97 -1.06
CA ARG A 84 11.57 -7.52 0.32
C ARG A 84 10.36 -6.61 0.49
N MET A 85 9.56 -6.89 1.51
CA MET A 85 8.34 -6.16 1.79
C MET A 85 8.57 -5.21 2.96
N THR A 86 8.57 -3.91 2.69
CA THR A 86 8.67 -2.86 3.70
C THR A 86 7.26 -2.40 4.10
N PRO A 87 6.81 -2.66 5.34
CA PRO A 87 5.45 -2.29 5.75
C PRO A 87 5.20 -0.78 5.72
N VAL A 88 4.07 -0.39 5.14
CA VAL A 88 3.66 1.02 4.98
C VAL A 88 2.40 1.34 5.80
N SER A 89 1.43 0.42 5.87
CA SER A 89 0.17 0.70 6.53
C SER A 89 -0.58 -0.54 7.02
N GLY A 90 -1.74 -0.33 7.64
CA GLY A 90 -2.64 -1.40 8.04
C GLY A 90 -2.06 -2.32 9.11
N GLN A 91 -2.38 -3.61 9.00
CA GLN A 91 -1.86 -4.63 9.90
C GLN A 91 -0.34 -4.76 9.76
N ALA A 92 0.20 -4.54 8.57
CA ALA A 92 1.63 -4.57 8.27
C ALA A 92 2.42 -3.53 9.09
N LEU A 93 1.99 -2.27 9.12
CA LEU A 93 2.67 -1.25 9.90
C LEU A 93 2.59 -1.54 11.41
N LYS A 94 1.43 -1.98 11.91
CA LYS A 94 1.28 -2.41 13.30
C LYS A 94 2.21 -3.57 13.63
N ALA A 95 2.34 -4.52 12.71
CA ALA A 95 3.25 -5.65 12.87
C ALA A 95 4.72 -5.21 12.95
N LYS A 96 5.14 -4.24 12.13
CA LYS A 96 6.49 -3.64 12.18
C LYS A 96 6.75 -2.97 13.53
N LEU A 97 5.80 -2.17 14.02
CA LEU A 97 5.89 -1.50 15.32
C LEU A 97 5.96 -2.50 16.48
N ASN A 98 5.33 -3.66 16.33
CA ASN A 98 5.43 -4.78 17.27
C ASN A 98 6.68 -5.65 17.06
N GLY A 99 7.68 -5.16 16.34
CA GLY A 99 8.98 -5.82 16.17
C GLY A 99 9.05 -6.87 15.06
N ARG A 100 8.01 -7.06 14.23
CA ARG A 100 8.12 -7.94 13.05
C ARG A 100 9.03 -7.31 12.00
N ARG A 101 9.93 -8.12 11.44
CA ARG A 101 10.87 -7.75 10.37
C ARG A 101 10.98 -8.89 9.36
N GLY A 102 11.70 -8.65 8.27
CA GLY A 102 12.10 -9.71 7.33
C GLY A 102 10.97 -10.33 6.50
N LEU A 103 9.90 -9.58 6.20
CA LEU A 103 8.82 -10.06 5.35
C LEU A 103 9.22 -10.00 3.88
N LEU A 104 9.01 -11.09 3.14
CA LEU A 104 9.39 -11.25 1.75
C LEU A 104 8.24 -11.82 0.90
N ILE A 105 8.28 -11.62 -0.41
CA ILE A 105 7.64 -12.48 -1.41
C ILE A 105 8.74 -13.29 -2.07
N HIS A 106 8.61 -14.61 -2.05
CA HIS A 106 9.66 -15.48 -2.57
C HIS A 106 9.16 -16.86 -3.01
N GLY A 107 9.98 -17.52 -3.82
CA GLY A 107 9.81 -18.92 -4.21
C GLY A 107 10.27 -19.88 -3.12
N GLY A 108 10.55 -21.12 -3.47
CA GLY A 108 11.05 -22.18 -2.59
C GLY A 108 10.65 -23.54 -3.14
N LEU A 109 11.31 -24.60 -2.65
CA LEU A 109 10.89 -25.96 -3.00
C LEU A 109 9.44 -26.19 -2.54
N PRO A 110 8.62 -26.82 -3.41
CA PRO A 110 7.26 -27.15 -3.03
C PRO A 110 7.25 -28.26 -1.98
N GLY A 111 6.21 -28.27 -1.16
CA GLY A 111 5.91 -29.38 -0.26
C GLY A 111 5.28 -30.57 -1.00
N ALA A 112 4.92 -31.60 -0.24
CA ALA A 112 4.28 -32.79 -0.75
C ALA A 112 3.07 -32.47 -1.65
N GLY A 113 2.93 -33.21 -2.75
CA GLY A 113 1.87 -32.98 -3.74
C GLY A 113 2.00 -31.65 -4.50
N ARG A 114 3.24 -31.12 -4.63
CA ARG A 114 3.55 -29.83 -5.25
C ARG A 114 2.78 -28.65 -4.63
N ARG A 115 2.68 -28.63 -3.30
CA ARG A 115 1.95 -27.58 -2.56
C ARG A 115 2.89 -26.46 -2.14
N LEU A 116 2.37 -25.24 -1.99
CA LEU A 116 3.12 -24.14 -1.37
C LEU A 116 3.38 -24.44 0.11
N ARG A 117 4.58 -24.14 0.60
CA ARG A 117 4.97 -24.35 2.00
C ARG A 117 4.74 -23.10 2.85
N SER A 118 4.38 -23.30 4.12
CA SER A 118 4.31 -22.21 5.10
C SER A 118 5.67 -21.53 5.32
N THR A 119 5.62 -20.33 5.89
CA THR A 119 6.79 -19.47 6.12
C THR A 119 6.79 -18.98 7.58
N HIS A 120 7.64 -18.02 7.93
CA HIS A 120 7.53 -17.29 9.22
C HIS A 120 6.78 -15.95 9.10
N GLY A 121 5.95 -15.81 8.05
CA GLY A 121 5.13 -14.62 7.79
C GLY A 121 5.30 -14.03 6.38
N CYS A 122 6.24 -14.54 5.58
CA CYS A 122 6.41 -14.21 4.17
C CYS A 122 5.26 -14.72 3.29
N VAL A 123 5.15 -14.18 2.08
CA VAL A 123 4.31 -14.73 1.01
C VAL A 123 5.13 -15.72 0.17
N ARG A 124 4.61 -16.94 0.04
CA ARG A 124 5.20 -18.00 -0.77
C ARG A 124 4.55 -18.07 -2.16
N LEU A 125 5.35 -18.18 -3.20
CA LEU A 125 4.97 -18.57 -4.56
C LEU A 125 5.71 -19.84 -5.00
N PHE A 126 5.32 -20.43 -6.13
CA PHE A 126 6.17 -21.39 -6.83
C PHE A 126 7.37 -20.69 -7.50
N ASN A 127 8.44 -21.42 -7.77
CA ASN A 127 9.65 -20.85 -8.36
C ASN A 127 9.39 -20.31 -9.76
N GLU A 128 8.55 -20.98 -10.55
CA GLU A 128 8.22 -20.58 -11.92
C GLU A 128 7.38 -19.29 -11.90
N ASP A 129 6.41 -19.20 -10.99
CA ASP A 129 5.58 -18.01 -10.80
C ASP A 129 6.39 -16.83 -10.25
N MET A 130 7.33 -17.08 -9.33
CA MET A 130 8.23 -16.05 -8.83
C MET A 130 9.09 -15.47 -9.94
N LYS A 131 9.56 -16.30 -10.88
CA LYS A 131 10.28 -15.83 -12.07
C LYS A 131 9.39 -14.93 -12.93
N LEU A 132 8.17 -15.36 -13.26
CA LEU A 132 7.24 -14.55 -14.06
C LEU A 132 6.88 -13.22 -13.36
N LEU A 133 6.74 -13.24 -12.04
CA LEU A 133 6.54 -12.04 -11.25
C LEU A 133 7.73 -11.08 -11.38
N LEU A 134 8.95 -11.57 -11.20
CA LEU A 134 10.16 -10.76 -11.33
C LEU A 134 10.33 -10.21 -12.73
N ASP A 135 10.07 -11.01 -13.77
CA ASP A 135 10.13 -10.57 -15.16
C ASP A 135 9.14 -9.42 -15.42
N ALA A 136 7.95 -9.45 -14.78
CA ALA A 136 6.96 -8.38 -14.90
C ALA A 136 7.34 -7.07 -14.18
N VAL A 137 7.99 -7.16 -13.02
CA VAL A 137 8.29 -5.96 -12.19
C VAL A 137 9.70 -5.39 -12.40
N THR A 138 10.62 -6.18 -12.97
CA THR A 138 11.98 -5.73 -13.26
C THR A 138 11.97 -4.66 -14.35
N GLY A 139 12.58 -3.51 -14.07
CA GLY A 139 12.55 -2.35 -14.98
C GLY A 139 11.27 -1.51 -14.89
N ASN A 140 10.31 -1.90 -14.04
CA ASN A 140 9.03 -1.21 -13.84
C ASN A 140 8.88 -0.80 -12.36
N PRO A 141 9.65 0.21 -11.89
CA PRO A 141 9.71 0.58 -10.46
C PRO A 141 8.36 1.03 -9.89
N GLU A 142 7.45 1.53 -10.70
CA GLU A 142 6.08 1.88 -10.32
C GLU A 142 5.23 0.66 -9.93
N LEU A 143 5.65 -0.54 -10.32
CA LEU A 143 5.00 -1.80 -9.94
C LEU A 143 5.51 -2.34 -8.59
N LEU A 144 6.60 -1.82 -8.03
CA LEU A 144 7.23 -2.26 -6.77
C LEU A 144 6.47 -1.79 -5.51
N ARG A 145 5.15 -1.95 -5.55
CA ARG A 145 4.24 -1.73 -4.43
C ARG A 145 3.29 -2.90 -4.33
N CYS A 146 2.98 -3.31 -3.11
CA CYS A 146 2.08 -4.42 -2.85
C CYS A 146 0.94 -4.01 -1.92
N SER A 147 -0.27 -4.43 -2.27
CA SER A 147 -1.40 -4.47 -1.35
C SER A 147 -1.73 -5.91 -1.00
N ILE A 148 -1.80 -6.22 0.30
CA ILE A 148 -2.31 -7.50 0.79
C ILE A 148 -3.65 -7.26 1.48
N SER A 149 -4.68 -7.98 1.05
CA SER A 149 -6.01 -7.94 1.63
C SER A 149 -6.54 -9.33 1.96
N GLU A 150 -7.57 -9.37 2.81
CA GLU A 150 -8.36 -10.57 3.06
C GLU A 150 -9.55 -10.63 2.11
N GLY A 151 -9.52 -11.59 1.19
CA GLY A 151 -10.60 -11.79 0.22
C GLY A 151 -11.77 -12.59 0.80
N SER A 152 -13.00 -12.29 0.37
CA SER A 152 -14.21 -13.07 0.63
C SER A 152 -14.64 -13.84 -0.62
N LYS A 153 -14.40 -15.17 -0.63
CA LYS A 153 -14.77 -16.17 -1.66
C LYS A 153 -14.22 -15.94 -3.09
N PRO A 154 -13.87 -17.02 -3.82
CA PRO A 154 -13.52 -16.93 -5.23
C PRO A 154 -14.75 -16.55 -6.06
N GLY A 155 -14.76 -15.34 -6.64
CA GLY A 155 -15.66 -14.98 -7.73
C GLY A 155 -15.23 -15.67 -9.01
N THR A 156 -16.18 -16.30 -9.68
CA THR A 156 -16.07 -17.11 -10.89
C THR A 156 -15.48 -16.34 -12.09
N SER A 157 -14.28 -16.72 -12.50
CA SER A 157 -13.86 -16.84 -13.90
C SER A 157 -12.73 -17.87 -13.94
N GLY A 158 -12.96 -18.98 -14.67
CA GLY A 158 -12.18 -20.23 -14.64
C GLY A 158 -10.67 -20.00 -14.79
N ILE A 159 -9.83 -20.74 -14.06
CA ILE A 159 -9.49 -22.16 -14.27
C ILE A 159 -9.37 -22.90 -12.92
N LEU A 160 -9.74 -24.18 -12.92
CA LEU A 160 -9.73 -25.16 -11.80
C LEU A 160 -8.56 -25.01 -10.81
N LEU A 161 -8.86 -24.69 -9.54
CA LEU A 161 -7.93 -24.82 -8.39
C LEU A 161 -8.60 -25.50 -7.17
N GLU A 162 -9.76 -26.14 -7.34
CA GLU A 162 -10.57 -26.70 -6.23
C GLU A 162 -10.01 -28.00 -5.61
N SER A 163 -8.85 -28.50 -6.04
CA SER A 163 -8.26 -29.74 -5.51
C SER A 163 -7.09 -29.57 -4.52
N LEU A 164 -6.70 -28.34 -4.17
CA LEU A 164 -5.62 -28.09 -3.19
C LEU A 164 -6.16 -28.01 -1.75
N HIS A 165 -6.73 -29.10 -1.24
CA HIS A 165 -7.10 -29.25 0.17
C HIS A 165 -5.90 -29.71 1.01
N TYR A 166 -5.49 -28.93 2.02
CA TYR A 166 -4.44 -29.28 2.97
C TYR A 166 -4.97 -30.24 4.05
N GLU A 167 -4.28 -31.36 4.27
CA GLU A 167 -4.47 -32.24 5.43
C GLU A 167 -3.27 -32.16 6.38
N HIS A 168 -3.52 -32.54 7.63
CA HIS A 168 -2.74 -32.27 8.83
C HIS A 168 -1.41 -33.07 8.93
N ASP A 169 -0.44 -32.41 9.58
CA ASP A 169 0.65 -32.94 10.44
C ASP A 169 1.95 -33.62 9.94
N SER A 170 3.01 -33.20 10.65
CA SER A 170 4.09 -34.02 11.24
C SER A 170 5.39 -34.36 10.49
N ALA A 171 5.80 -33.66 9.43
CA ALA A 171 7.09 -33.94 8.81
C ALA A 171 7.86 -32.68 8.36
N ASP A 172 8.26 -31.82 9.30
CA ASP A 172 9.40 -30.92 9.12
C ASP A 172 10.23 -30.94 10.42
N LEU A 173 10.87 -32.09 10.65
CA LEU A 173 11.87 -32.30 11.70
C LEU A 173 13.24 -31.82 11.19
N ASN A 174 13.48 -30.52 11.21
CA ASN A 174 14.81 -30.01 11.58
C ASN A 174 14.73 -28.60 12.18
N PRO A 175 14.81 -28.45 13.51
CA PRO A 175 14.75 -27.16 14.19
C PRO A 175 16.01 -26.28 13.97
N ASN A 176 17.05 -26.75 13.27
CA ASN A 176 18.31 -26.04 13.08
C ASN A 176 18.54 -25.48 11.65
N ILE A 177 17.53 -25.41 10.77
CA ILE A 177 17.65 -24.88 9.38
C ILE A 177 17.05 -23.46 9.22
N TYR A 178 16.86 -22.75 10.32
CA TYR A 178 16.55 -21.32 10.28
C TYR A 178 17.52 -20.61 11.21
N PRO A 179 18.75 -20.28 10.77
CA PRO A 179 19.49 -19.28 11.50
C PRO A 179 18.63 -18.03 11.55
N GLU A 180 18.43 -17.48 12.74
CA GLU A 180 18.02 -16.09 12.90
C GLU A 180 19.02 -15.26 12.10
N ILE A 181 18.63 -14.86 10.89
CA ILE A 181 19.34 -13.78 10.22
C ILE A 181 18.84 -12.53 10.91
N ASP A 182 19.47 -12.20 12.05
CA ASP A 182 19.72 -10.80 12.35
C ASP A 182 20.26 -10.20 11.06
N ALA A 183 19.51 -9.23 10.51
CA ALA A 183 20.08 -8.39 9.47
C ALA A 183 21.44 -7.91 10.01
N PRO A 184 22.55 -8.13 9.29
CA PRO A 184 23.87 -7.89 9.85
C PRO A 184 23.94 -6.46 10.38
N ALA A 185 24.37 -6.34 11.64
CA ALA A 185 24.61 -5.07 12.30
C ALA A 185 25.78 -4.28 11.67
N ASP A 186 26.48 -4.83 10.67
CA ASP A 186 27.58 -4.17 9.97
C ASP A 186 27.46 -4.34 8.45
N VAL A 187 26.74 -3.42 7.80
CA VAL A 187 27.08 -2.93 6.45
C VAL A 187 26.94 -1.40 6.47
N MET A 188 27.75 -0.77 7.32
CA MET A 188 28.04 0.65 7.30
C MET A 188 29.54 0.81 7.04
N ALA A 189 29.99 0.52 5.81
CA ALA A 189 31.19 1.13 5.24
C ALA A 189 31.36 0.76 3.76
N ALA A 190 31.53 1.80 2.94
CA ALA A 190 32.12 1.80 1.61
C ALA A 190 31.32 1.16 0.45
N SER A 191 30.34 1.91 -0.04
CA SER A 191 30.42 2.40 -1.42
C SER A 191 29.93 3.85 -1.43
N GLY A 192 30.71 4.75 -2.04
CA GLY A 192 30.41 6.18 -2.11
C GLY A 192 29.03 6.45 -2.73
N PRO A 193 28.53 7.69 -2.66
CA PRO A 193 27.19 7.99 -3.14
C PRO A 193 27.16 7.74 -4.64
N ALA A 194 26.53 6.63 -5.04
CA ALA A 194 25.83 6.61 -6.30
C ALA A 194 24.71 7.62 -6.11
N ILE A 195 24.98 8.88 -6.50
CA ILE A 195 23.98 9.91 -6.62
C ILE A 195 22.96 9.32 -7.60
N ALA A 196 21.88 8.76 -7.06
CA ALA A 196 20.75 8.36 -7.86
C ALA A 196 20.40 9.58 -8.70
N ALA A 197 20.44 9.44 -10.02
CA ALA A 197 19.97 10.49 -10.91
C ALA A 197 18.62 10.97 -10.35
N PRO A 198 18.41 12.29 -10.16
CA PRO A 198 17.18 12.78 -9.57
C PRO A 198 16.04 12.23 -10.42
N ILE A 199 15.13 11.49 -9.80
CA ILE A 199 13.87 11.15 -10.46
C ILE A 199 13.23 12.50 -10.74
N ILE A 200 13.30 12.96 -11.99
CA ILE A 200 12.71 14.21 -12.41
C ILE A 200 11.19 13.98 -12.42
N HIS A 201 10.55 14.01 -11.25
CA HIS A 201 9.11 14.17 -11.18
C HIS A 201 8.81 15.56 -11.77
N ALA A 202 8.01 15.60 -12.84
CA ALA A 202 7.49 16.88 -13.30
C ALA A 202 6.76 17.54 -12.13
N GLU A 203 7.12 18.79 -11.83
CA GLU A 203 6.56 19.51 -10.70
C GLU A 203 5.02 19.50 -10.74
N PHE A 204 4.38 19.22 -9.60
CA PHE A 204 2.92 19.15 -9.54
C PHE A 204 2.26 20.42 -10.08
N CYS A 205 1.37 20.30 -11.05
CA CYS A 205 0.66 21.42 -11.64
C CYS A 205 -0.84 21.10 -11.77
N ILE A 206 -1.61 22.04 -12.31
CA ILE A 206 -3.06 21.84 -12.47
C ILE A 206 -3.40 20.68 -13.44
N ASP A 207 -2.44 20.32 -14.30
CA ASP A 207 -2.57 19.26 -15.30
C ASP A 207 -1.98 17.91 -14.85
N THR A 208 -1.40 17.84 -13.65
CA THR A 208 -0.85 16.58 -13.13
C THR A 208 -1.93 15.51 -13.13
N ASP A 209 -1.61 14.37 -13.75
CA ASP A 209 -2.47 13.19 -13.77
C ASP A 209 -2.57 12.61 -12.35
N LEU A 210 -3.75 12.75 -11.76
CA LEU A 210 -4.02 12.26 -10.42
C LEU A 210 -4.23 10.75 -10.38
N LYS A 211 -4.42 10.08 -11.52
CA LYS A 211 -4.44 8.62 -11.63
C LYS A 211 -3.02 8.03 -11.68
N ASN A 212 -1.99 8.85 -11.53
CA ASN A 212 -0.63 8.39 -11.32
C ASN A 212 -0.29 8.35 -9.82
N VAL A 213 -0.01 7.15 -9.30
CA VAL A 213 0.45 6.93 -7.91
C VAL A 213 1.92 7.35 -7.70
N ALA A 214 2.64 7.72 -8.75
CA ALA A 214 3.97 8.31 -8.62
C ALA A 214 3.85 9.67 -7.94
N SER A 215 4.30 9.71 -6.69
CA SER A 215 4.43 10.89 -5.85
C SER A 215 5.70 10.69 -5.03
N PRO A 216 6.49 11.76 -4.76
CA PRO A 216 7.69 11.65 -3.94
C PRO A 216 7.36 11.38 -2.46
N LEU A 217 6.09 11.41 -2.07
CA LEU A 217 5.68 11.27 -0.67
C LEU A 217 5.76 9.83 -0.17
N SER A 218 6.50 9.64 0.92
CA SER A 218 6.29 8.51 1.85
C SER A 218 5.39 8.92 3.01
N ALA A 219 4.85 7.94 3.74
CA ALA A 219 4.06 8.21 4.95
C ALA A 219 4.87 9.01 6.00
N GLN A 220 6.16 8.68 6.15
CA GLN A 220 7.05 9.37 7.08
C GLN A 220 7.30 10.81 6.65
N MET A 221 7.55 11.06 5.36
CA MET A 221 7.74 12.42 4.82
C MET A 221 6.51 13.30 5.07
N ILE A 222 5.30 12.75 4.96
CA ILE A 222 4.05 13.46 5.27
C ILE A 222 3.99 13.81 6.77
N ASP A 223 4.27 12.84 7.64
CA ASP A 223 4.21 13.05 9.09
C ASP A 223 5.31 14.02 9.57
N ASP A 224 6.53 13.92 9.05
CA ASP A 224 7.63 14.84 9.34
C ASP A 224 7.32 16.27 8.87
N PHE A 225 6.74 16.41 7.68
CA PHE A 225 6.27 17.70 7.16
C PHE A 225 5.27 18.37 8.13
N PHE A 226 4.31 17.62 8.65
CA PHE A 226 3.33 18.15 9.60
C PHE A 226 3.92 18.36 11.00
N ALA A 227 4.85 17.54 11.44
CA ALA A 227 5.56 17.72 12.71
C ALA A 227 6.38 19.03 12.73
N ALA A 228 6.94 19.43 11.58
CA ALA A 228 7.70 20.65 11.43
C ALA A 228 6.84 21.94 11.41
N GLN A 229 5.52 21.84 11.27
CA GLN A 229 4.64 23.03 11.24
C GLN A 229 4.55 23.74 12.61
N PRO A 230 4.10 25.01 12.68
CA PRO A 230 3.83 25.67 13.96
C PRO A 230 2.79 24.90 14.81
N LYS A 231 2.88 24.96 16.15
CA LYS A 231 2.06 24.18 17.10
C LYS A 231 0.54 24.21 16.84
N GLY A 232 0.01 25.28 16.23
CA GLY A 232 -1.41 25.41 15.85
C GLY A 232 -1.81 24.82 14.48
N LYS A 233 -0.85 24.33 13.68
CA LYS A 233 -1.05 23.77 12.33
C LYS A 233 -0.58 22.31 12.20
N ARG A 234 -0.22 21.66 13.32
CA ARG A 234 0.24 20.26 13.36
C ARG A 234 -0.89 19.24 13.44
N SER A 235 -2.15 19.65 13.48
CA SER A 235 -3.28 18.75 13.76
C SER A 235 -3.48 17.68 12.67
N LEU A 236 -2.90 17.85 11.49
CA LEU A 236 -2.83 16.84 10.42
C LEU A 236 -1.68 15.82 10.58
N TYR A 237 -0.83 15.96 11.61
CA TYR A 237 0.23 14.98 11.91
C TYR A 237 -0.34 13.57 12.15
N GLY A 238 0.31 12.55 11.59
CA GLY A 238 -0.06 11.14 11.75
C GLY A 238 -1.03 10.63 10.68
N ILE A 239 -1.39 11.44 9.67
CA ILE A 239 -2.23 10.97 8.55
C ILE A 239 -1.44 10.28 7.45
N GLY A 240 -0.10 10.33 7.47
CA GLY A 240 0.76 9.86 6.37
C GLY A 240 0.44 8.44 5.93
N SER A 241 0.30 7.51 6.88
CA SER A 241 -0.02 6.11 6.57
C SER A 241 -1.40 5.95 5.94
N ALA A 242 -2.41 6.71 6.37
CA ALA A 242 -3.76 6.67 5.79
C ALA A 242 -3.80 7.27 4.38
N VAL A 243 -3.04 8.34 4.15
CA VAL A 243 -2.92 8.96 2.81
C VAL A 243 -2.27 7.99 1.83
N ILE A 244 -1.12 7.39 2.18
CA ILE A 244 -0.46 6.44 1.28
C ILE A 244 -1.34 5.20 1.07
N SER A 245 -2.07 4.77 2.10
CA SER A 245 -3.06 3.68 1.98
C SER A 245 -4.11 3.98 0.91
N ALA A 246 -4.74 5.14 1.01
CA ALA A 246 -5.81 5.52 0.10
C ALA A 246 -5.29 5.86 -1.30
N SER A 247 -4.11 6.47 -1.41
CA SER A 247 -3.42 6.76 -2.67
C SER A 247 -3.24 5.48 -3.49
N ILE A 248 -2.63 4.46 -2.90
CA ILE A 248 -2.35 3.20 -3.58
C ILE A 248 -3.64 2.43 -3.84
N ALA A 249 -4.52 2.29 -2.84
CA ALA A 249 -5.75 1.50 -2.97
C ALA A 249 -6.72 2.05 -4.02
N ASN A 250 -6.69 3.35 -4.28
CA ASN A 250 -7.62 4.01 -5.22
C ASN A 250 -6.93 4.53 -6.48
N ILE A 251 -5.61 4.37 -6.59
CA ILE A 251 -4.79 4.91 -7.67
C ILE A 251 -5.07 6.42 -7.79
N VAL A 252 -4.73 7.15 -6.71
CA VAL A 252 -4.89 8.60 -6.58
C VAL A 252 -3.59 9.20 -6.05
N ASN A 253 -3.06 10.23 -6.71
CA ASN A 253 -1.79 10.85 -6.35
C ASN A 253 -1.77 11.32 -4.88
N ALA A 254 -0.74 10.92 -4.13
CA ALA A 254 -0.63 11.23 -2.70
C ALA A 254 -0.44 12.73 -2.42
N SER A 255 0.34 13.44 -3.25
CA SER A 255 0.54 14.89 -3.12
C SER A 255 -0.77 15.65 -3.22
N TYR A 256 -1.65 15.22 -4.13
CA TYR A 256 -3.01 15.76 -4.22
C TYR A 256 -3.84 15.51 -2.96
N ILE A 257 -3.84 14.29 -2.42
CA ILE A 257 -4.65 13.97 -1.22
C ILE A 257 -4.21 14.85 -0.04
N VAL A 258 -2.91 15.02 0.18
CA VAL A 258 -2.39 15.88 1.26
C VAL A 258 -2.73 17.35 0.98
N ALA A 259 -2.48 17.85 -0.23
CA ALA A 259 -2.75 19.24 -0.59
C ALA A 259 -4.23 19.60 -0.45
N HIS A 260 -5.11 18.67 -0.82
CA HIS A 260 -6.54 18.80 -0.67
C HIS A 260 -6.95 18.86 0.80
N ALA A 261 -6.45 17.95 1.64
CA ALA A 261 -6.69 18.01 3.08
C ALA A 261 -6.18 19.31 3.72
N ILE A 262 -5.00 19.80 3.32
CA ILE A 262 -4.46 21.08 3.82
C ILE A 262 -5.38 22.24 3.46
N LEU A 263 -5.84 22.32 2.20
CA LEU A 263 -6.69 23.40 1.73
C LEU A 263 -8.03 23.42 2.49
N GLU A 264 -8.73 22.28 2.51
CA GLU A 264 -10.10 22.17 3.05
C GLU A 264 -10.14 22.30 4.59
N THR A 265 -9.03 21.97 5.26
CA THR A 265 -8.93 22.15 6.72
C THR A 265 -8.33 23.51 7.12
N GLY A 266 -7.90 24.33 6.17
CA GLY A 266 -7.18 25.57 6.47
C GLY A 266 -5.91 25.30 7.29
N TRP A 267 -5.06 24.38 6.84
CA TRP A 267 -3.89 23.90 7.59
C TRP A 267 -4.25 23.29 8.95
N GLY A 268 -5.36 22.57 9.03
CA GLY A 268 -5.80 21.88 10.24
C GLY A 268 -6.44 22.77 11.31
N THR A 269 -6.80 24.02 10.97
CA THR A 269 -7.38 24.98 11.92
C THR A 269 -8.92 25.05 11.86
N SER A 270 -9.53 24.52 10.79
CA SER A 270 -10.99 24.48 10.60
C SER A 270 -11.71 23.83 11.78
N THR A 271 -12.77 24.49 12.26
CA THR A 271 -13.64 23.95 13.33
C THR A 271 -14.37 22.68 12.87
N ILE A 272 -14.84 22.65 11.62
CA ILE A 272 -15.49 21.46 11.03
C ILE A 272 -14.51 20.27 11.06
N TYR A 273 -13.27 20.49 10.64
CA TYR A 273 -12.25 19.45 10.73
C TYR A 273 -12.03 18.96 12.17
N ARG A 274 -11.81 19.88 13.11
CA ARG A 274 -11.51 19.55 14.51
C ARG A 274 -12.63 18.82 15.23
N GLU A 275 -13.89 19.15 14.93
CA GLU A 275 -15.06 18.56 15.60
C GLU A 275 -15.58 17.30 14.91
N LYS A 276 -15.38 17.18 13.58
CA LYS A 276 -15.99 16.14 12.75
C LYS A 276 -15.01 15.20 12.08
N ASN A 277 -13.70 15.38 12.26
CA ASN A 277 -12.66 14.67 11.51
C ASN A 277 -12.85 14.75 9.99
N ASN A 278 -13.45 15.84 9.48
CA ASN A 278 -13.75 15.99 8.07
C ASN A 278 -12.60 16.74 7.36
N LEU A 279 -11.73 15.99 6.69
CA LEU A 279 -10.51 16.52 6.07
C LEU A 279 -10.76 17.20 4.73
N PHE A 280 -11.89 16.93 4.06
CA PHE A 280 -12.11 17.32 2.66
C PHE A 280 -13.34 18.23 2.48
N GLY A 281 -13.86 18.79 3.57
CA GLY A 281 -15.10 19.59 3.53
C GLY A 281 -16.32 18.80 3.03
N TRP A 282 -16.28 17.46 3.12
CA TRP A 282 -17.25 16.60 2.43
C TRP A 282 -18.67 16.88 2.93
N THR A 283 -19.62 17.11 2.02
CA THR A 283 -21.04 17.46 2.28
C THR A 283 -21.29 18.74 3.09
N ALA A 284 -20.29 19.62 3.24
CA ALA A 284 -20.50 20.94 3.83
C ALA A 284 -21.14 21.90 2.81
N TYR A 285 -22.46 21.84 2.62
CA TYR A 285 -23.18 22.74 1.70
C TYR A 285 -23.18 24.20 2.22
N ASP A 286 -23.08 25.16 1.30
CA ASP A 286 -22.97 26.61 1.59
C ASP A 286 -24.12 27.17 2.46
N SER A 287 -25.30 26.55 2.43
CA SER A 287 -26.48 26.99 3.21
C SER A 287 -26.44 26.55 4.68
N ASN A 288 -25.63 25.57 5.05
CA ASN A 288 -25.40 25.15 6.44
C ASN A 288 -24.11 24.30 6.58
N PRO A 289 -22.93 24.92 6.47
CA PRO A 289 -21.66 24.19 6.43
C PRO A 289 -21.38 23.39 7.72
N GLY A 290 -21.89 23.87 8.87
CA GLY A 290 -21.76 23.19 10.15
C GLY A 290 -22.72 22.01 10.34
N GLY A 291 -23.99 22.14 9.93
CA GLY A 291 -25.01 21.10 10.15
C GLY A 291 -24.94 19.92 9.17
N ALA A 292 -24.62 20.19 7.89
CA ALA A 292 -24.63 19.18 6.84
C ALA A 292 -23.31 18.41 6.68
N ALA A 293 -22.19 18.95 7.20
CA ALA A 293 -20.89 18.30 7.09
C ALA A 293 -20.90 16.91 7.76
N THR A 294 -20.48 15.90 7.00
CA THR A 294 -20.36 14.52 7.50
C THR A 294 -19.38 14.47 8.68
N LYS A 295 -19.79 13.79 9.76
CA LYS A 295 -18.91 13.43 10.87
C LYS A 295 -18.31 12.05 10.63
N PHE A 296 -16.98 11.98 10.65
CA PHE A 296 -16.22 10.75 10.50
C PHE A 296 -15.74 10.24 11.86
N GLN A 297 -15.55 8.93 11.96
CA GLN A 297 -15.09 8.30 13.21
C GLN A 297 -13.66 8.72 13.55
N SER A 298 -12.83 8.90 12.53
CA SER A 298 -11.45 9.39 12.64
C SER A 298 -11.01 10.07 11.34
N ARG A 299 -9.81 10.63 11.35
CA ARG A 299 -9.21 11.26 10.15
C ARG A 299 -8.92 10.22 9.07
N GLU A 300 -8.49 9.04 9.50
CA GLU A 300 -8.23 7.87 8.66
C GLU A 300 -9.53 7.34 8.05
N ASP A 301 -10.62 7.30 8.83
CA ASP A 301 -11.97 6.95 8.33
C ASP A 301 -12.41 7.93 7.22
N CYS A 302 -12.22 9.23 7.42
CA CYS A 302 -12.51 10.25 6.41
C CYS A 302 -11.75 10.01 5.10
N ILE A 303 -10.43 9.81 5.18
CA ILE A 303 -9.59 9.50 4.01
C ILE A 303 -10.07 8.22 3.31
N SER A 304 -10.32 7.15 4.07
CA SER A 304 -10.73 5.86 3.52
C SER A 304 -12.08 5.89 2.78
N LYS A 305 -12.99 6.79 3.18
CA LYS A 305 -14.32 6.94 2.58
C LYS A 305 -14.35 7.92 1.43
N VAL A 306 -13.62 9.03 1.52
CA VAL A 306 -13.70 10.12 0.55
C VAL A 306 -12.84 9.87 -0.68
N VAL A 307 -11.63 9.34 -0.53
CA VAL A 307 -10.71 9.13 -1.67
C VAL A 307 -11.26 8.17 -2.72
N PRO A 308 -11.93 7.04 -2.39
CA PRO A 308 -12.59 6.20 -3.39
C PRO A 308 -13.68 6.93 -4.18
N ILE A 309 -14.41 7.85 -3.53
CA ILE A 309 -15.46 8.64 -4.19
C ILE A 309 -14.84 9.70 -5.11
N ILE A 310 -13.74 10.33 -4.71
CA ILE A 310 -12.98 11.22 -5.58
C ILE A 310 -12.55 10.49 -6.84
N ASN A 311 -11.94 9.31 -6.68
CA ASN A 311 -11.51 8.49 -7.79
C ASN A 311 -12.68 8.17 -8.74
N SER A 312 -13.74 7.54 -8.24
CA SER A 312 -14.85 7.06 -9.07
C SER A 312 -15.65 8.17 -9.73
N ASN A 313 -15.91 9.27 -9.01
CA ASN A 313 -16.79 10.31 -9.53
C ASN A 313 -16.07 11.38 -10.35
N TYR A 314 -14.81 11.70 -10.03
CA TYR A 314 -14.13 12.84 -10.63
C TYR A 314 -12.95 12.47 -11.53
N LEU A 315 -12.25 11.37 -11.25
CA LEU A 315 -11.00 11.02 -11.95
C LEU A 315 -11.20 9.93 -13.00
N THR A 316 -12.14 9.01 -12.81
CA THR A 316 -12.40 7.94 -13.77
C THR A 316 -13.27 8.44 -14.94
N PRO A 317 -12.88 8.21 -16.21
CA PRO A 317 -13.73 8.48 -17.37
C PRO A 317 -15.12 7.82 -17.23
N GLY A 318 -16.18 8.60 -17.45
CA GLY A 318 -17.57 8.17 -17.22
C GLY A 318 -18.07 8.34 -15.78
N GLY A 319 -17.20 8.76 -14.85
CA GLY A 319 -17.60 9.17 -13.50
C GLY A 319 -18.56 10.36 -13.53
N LYS A 320 -19.46 10.42 -12.53
CA LYS A 320 -20.57 11.39 -12.47
C LYS A 320 -20.15 12.84 -12.71
N TYR A 321 -18.95 13.21 -12.27
CA TYR A 321 -18.41 14.56 -12.32
C TYR A 321 -17.09 14.65 -13.10
N PHE A 322 -16.72 13.60 -13.83
CA PHE A 322 -15.52 13.58 -14.65
C PHE A 322 -15.61 14.65 -15.75
N SER A 323 -14.57 15.46 -15.88
CA SER A 323 -14.52 16.52 -16.89
C SER A 323 -13.22 16.45 -17.69
N LYS A 324 -13.26 15.75 -18.82
CA LYS A 324 -12.20 15.62 -19.85
C LYS A 324 -10.90 14.93 -19.41
N ARG A 325 -10.36 15.19 -18.21
CA ARG A 325 -9.04 14.70 -17.76
C ARG A 325 -9.02 14.40 -16.25
N PRO A 326 -8.24 13.40 -15.80
CA PRO A 326 -8.09 13.03 -14.39
C PRO A 326 -7.13 13.95 -13.61
N CYS A 327 -7.30 15.26 -13.71
CA CYS A 327 -6.45 16.25 -13.03
C CYS A 327 -7.26 17.19 -12.14
N VAL A 328 -6.60 17.97 -11.27
CA VAL A 328 -7.31 19.03 -10.51
C VAL A 328 -7.93 20.06 -11.44
N GLY A 329 -7.18 20.45 -12.48
CA GLY A 329 -7.62 21.31 -13.58
C GLY A 329 -8.10 22.70 -13.16
N ASN A 330 -9.04 23.22 -13.91
CA ASN A 330 -9.63 24.55 -13.77
C ASN A 330 -11.12 24.51 -14.18
N LYS A 331 -11.75 25.66 -14.40
CA LYS A 331 -13.17 25.71 -14.81
C LYS A 331 -13.48 25.17 -16.21
N LYS A 332 -12.48 24.80 -17.02
CA LYS A 332 -12.65 24.25 -18.36
C LYS A 332 -12.49 22.73 -18.44
N TYR A 333 -11.80 22.10 -17.48
CA TYR A 333 -11.51 20.66 -17.40
C TYR A 333 -11.00 20.26 -16.00
N GLY A 334 -11.01 18.97 -15.69
CA GLY A 334 -10.57 18.41 -14.42
C GLY A 334 -11.60 18.56 -13.31
N MET A 335 -11.19 18.24 -12.09
CA MET A 335 -12.06 18.23 -10.91
C MET A 335 -12.72 19.59 -10.64
N ASN A 336 -11.98 20.69 -10.83
CA ASN A 336 -12.42 22.04 -10.47
C ASN A 336 -13.71 22.48 -11.20
N VAL A 337 -14.04 21.87 -12.34
CA VAL A 337 -15.32 22.13 -13.03
C VAL A 337 -16.52 21.85 -12.12
N ASN A 338 -16.50 20.73 -11.41
CA ASN A 338 -17.64 20.21 -10.65
C ASN A 338 -17.41 20.13 -9.13
N TYR A 339 -16.17 20.27 -8.66
CA TYR A 339 -15.83 20.05 -7.25
C TYR A 339 -16.05 21.29 -6.38
N ALA A 340 -15.57 22.45 -6.81
CA ALA A 340 -15.62 23.70 -6.06
C ALA A 340 -16.32 24.79 -6.89
N SER A 341 -16.87 25.83 -6.28
CA SER A 341 -17.34 27.03 -7.00
C SER A 341 -16.18 27.97 -7.37
N ASP A 342 -15.16 28.02 -6.52
CA ASP A 342 -13.94 28.83 -6.67
C ASP A 342 -13.15 28.49 -7.95
N PRO A 343 -12.97 29.43 -8.89
CA PRO A 343 -12.19 29.20 -10.11
C PRO A 343 -10.71 28.87 -9.84
N ASP A 344 -10.15 29.33 -8.71
CA ASP A 344 -8.74 29.18 -8.36
C ASP A 344 -8.45 27.93 -7.51
N TRP A 345 -9.46 27.12 -7.19
CA TRP A 345 -9.31 25.93 -6.33
C TRP A 345 -8.18 25.01 -6.82
N GLY A 346 -8.17 24.66 -8.11
CA GLY A 346 -7.12 23.80 -8.69
C GLY A 346 -5.73 24.41 -8.62
N ALA A 347 -5.60 25.72 -8.81
CA ALA A 347 -4.32 26.44 -8.70
C ALA A 347 -3.82 26.48 -7.25
N LYS A 348 -4.72 26.64 -6.26
CA LYS A 348 -4.40 26.59 -4.83
C LYS A 348 -3.91 25.19 -4.43
N ILE A 349 -4.59 24.14 -4.87
CA ILE A 349 -4.15 22.74 -4.65
C ILE A 349 -2.75 22.52 -5.24
N ALA A 350 -2.54 22.90 -6.51
CA ALA A 350 -1.24 22.75 -7.15
C ALA A 350 -0.14 23.54 -6.42
N SER A 351 -0.42 24.76 -5.95
CA SER A 351 0.54 25.54 -5.16
C SER A 351 0.91 24.86 -3.83
N ILE A 352 -0.05 24.25 -3.15
CA ILE A 352 0.19 23.53 -1.89
C ILE A 352 0.98 22.25 -2.15
N ALA A 353 0.60 21.46 -3.16
CA ALA A 353 1.27 20.23 -3.54
C ALA A 353 2.75 20.49 -3.90
N ARG A 354 3.04 21.50 -4.72
CA ARG A 354 4.43 21.89 -5.03
C ARG A 354 5.23 22.28 -3.81
N ARG A 355 4.65 23.08 -2.91
CA ARG A 355 5.31 23.49 -1.67
C ARG A 355 5.62 22.28 -0.79
N LEU A 356 4.69 21.33 -0.72
CA LEU A 356 4.89 20.06 -0.04
C LEU A 356 6.04 19.29 -0.68
N GLU A 357 5.97 19.01 -1.98
CA GLU A 357 7.01 18.24 -2.71
C GLU A 357 8.41 18.85 -2.63
N ARG A 358 8.54 20.17 -2.56
CA ARG A 358 9.84 20.86 -2.42
C ARG A 358 10.40 20.84 -0.99
N SER A 359 9.60 20.46 0.00
CA SER A 359 9.95 20.57 1.42
C SER A 359 10.45 19.27 2.05
N ILE A 360 10.64 18.24 1.24
CA ILE A 360 10.91 16.85 1.62
C ILE A 360 12.01 16.25 0.75
#